data_AF-A0AAE0DZE5-F1
#
_entry.id   AF-A0AAE0DZE5-F1
#
_cell.length_a   1.000
_cell.length_b   1.000
_cell.length_c   1.000
_cell.angle_alpha   90.00
_cell.angle_beta   90.00
_cell.angle_gamma   90.00
#
_symmetry.space_group_name_H-M   'P 1'
#
loop_
_entity.id
_entity.type
_entity.pdbx_description
1 polymer ?
#
loop_
_entity_poly.entity_id
_entity_poly.type
_entity_poly.pdbx_seq_one_letter_code
_entity_poly.pdbx_strand_id
1 'polypeptide(L)'
;MVLKPGETAWWVMLLRKKLSFSLVNNIAMHIWDNRDLLEVLANEMRFYFFKFSDDGACSNVLEAGPWLYAGRMVILKKLHPRLVLSKDSYSKIPVWVKLFNMPHEYWNEEGLSHIASAVRKPLFDDSLAESMNIISFARVYIEIDALL
;
A
#
# COMPACT_ATOMS: atom_id res chain seq x y z
N MET A 1 -9.39 14.86 -12.58
CA MET A 1 -7.92 14.88 -12.68
C MET A 1 -7.55 14.03 -13.89
N VAL A 2 -7.04 14.65 -14.94
CA VAL A 2 -6.58 13.94 -16.15
C VAL A 2 -5.09 13.69 -15.96
N LEU A 3 -4.69 12.42 -15.86
CA LEU A 3 -3.28 12.05 -15.79
C LEU A 3 -2.63 12.42 -17.14
N LYS A 4 -1.57 13.22 -17.12
CA LYS A 4 -0.84 13.53 -18.35
C LYS A 4 0.00 12.31 -18.75
N PRO A 5 0.06 11.97 -20.04
CA PRO A 5 0.96 10.92 -20.52
C PRO A 5 2.42 11.29 -20.15
N GLY A 6 3.13 10.38 -19.48
CA GLY A 6 4.53 10.57 -19.10
C GLY A 6 4.77 11.09 -17.67
N GLU A 7 3.73 11.40 -16.88
CA GLU A 7 3.90 11.64 -15.44
C GLU A 7 3.98 10.30 -14.70
N THR A 8 5.21 9.88 -14.39
CA THR A 8 5.49 8.70 -13.58
C THR A 8 5.15 8.98 -12.10
N ALA A 9 4.33 8.10 -11.52
CA ALA A 9 3.99 7.96 -10.11
C ALA A 9 2.97 8.97 -9.50
N TRP A 10 1.69 8.70 -9.77
CA TRP A 10 0.57 9.15 -8.93
C TRP A 10 0.01 7.94 -8.16
N TRP A 11 -0.27 8.10 -6.86
CA TRP A 11 -0.98 7.10 -6.06
C TRP A 11 -2.23 7.68 -5.43
N VAL A 12 -3.25 6.85 -5.19
CA VAL A 12 -4.49 7.27 -4.54
C VAL A 12 -4.55 6.72 -3.13
N MET A 13 -4.80 7.62 -2.19
CA MET A 13 -5.13 7.29 -0.82
C MET A 13 -6.65 7.27 -0.64
N LEU A 14 -7.13 6.11 -0.23
CA LEU A 14 -8.51 5.87 0.16
C LEU A 14 -8.59 6.02 1.68
N LEU A 15 -9.27 7.05 2.16
CA LEU A 15 -9.55 7.23 3.59
C LEU A 15 -11.00 6.85 3.92
N ARG A 16 -11.19 5.79 4.71
CA ARG A 16 -12.53 5.31 5.14
C ARG A 16 -13.30 6.37 5.95
N LYS A 17 -12.61 7.33 6.60
CA LYS A 17 -13.22 8.43 7.36
C LYS A 17 -12.64 9.79 6.97
N LYS A 18 -13.52 10.80 6.96
CA LYS A 18 -13.23 12.20 6.61
C LYS A 18 -12.07 12.76 7.46
N LEU A 19 -10.99 13.19 6.81
CA LEU A 19 -9.94 14.06 7.34
C LEU A 19 -9.94 15.39 6.55
N SER A 20 -9.36 16.45 7.09
CA SER A 20 -9.19 17.70 6.33
C SER A 20 -7.95 17.60 5.42
N PHE A 21 -7.94 18.35 4.32
CA PHE A 21 -6.77 18.41 3.44
C PHE A 21 -5.52 18.87 4.19
N SER A 22 -5.62 19.93 4.99
CA SER A 22 -4.50 20.44 5.78
C SER A 22 -3.89 19.37 6.70
N LEU A 23 -4.74 18.56 7.35
CA LEU A 23 -4.25 17.48 8.23
C LEU A 23 -3.53 16.40 7.43
N VAL A 24 -4.12 15.96 6.32
CA VAL A 24 -3.50 14.95 5.44
C VAL A 24 -2.17 15.45 4.87
N ASN A 25 -2.16 16.67 4.36
CA ASN A 25 -0.96 17.29 3.80
C ASN A 25 0.16 17.39 4.84
N ASN A 26 -0.15 17.90 6.04
CA ASN A 26 0.86 18.04 7.09
C ASN A 26 1.42 16.69 7.54
N ILE A 27 0.57 15.67 7.70
CA ILE A 27 1.02 14.32 8.08
C ILE A 27 1.87 13.70 6.96
N ALA A 28 1.41 13.76 5.71
CA ALA A 28 2.12 13.18 4.58
C ALA A 28 3.48 13.84 4.36
N MET A 29 3.52 15.18 4.35
CA MET A 29 4.77 15.93 4.25
C MET A 29 5.69 15.65 5.43
N HIS A 30 5.19 15.38 6.63
CA HIS A 30 6.05 15.07 7.78
C HIS A 30 6.60 13.64 7.75
N ILE A 31 5.77 12.65 7.40
CA ILE A 31 6.14 11.22 7.46
C ILE A 31 6.90 10.78 6.21
N TRP A 32 6.66 11.42 5.07
CA TRP A 32 7.24 11.03 3.77
C TRP A 32 8.15 12.10 3.14
N ASP A 33 8.58 13.11 3.90
CA ASP A 33 9.54 14.13 3.44
C ASP A 33 10.82 13.48 2.87
N ASN A 34 11.36 12.52 3.62
CA ASN A 34 12.58 11.78 3.26
C ASN A 34 12.32 10.59 2.33
N ARG A 35 11.12 10.52 1.74
CA ARG A 35 10.71 9.46 0.80
C ARG A 35 10.29 10.03 -0.54
N ASP A 36 10.82 11.22 -0.87
CA ASP A 36 10.64 11.90 -2.14
C ASP A 36 9.16 12.20 -2.48
N LEU A 37 8.35 12.51 -1.47
CA LEU A 37 7.01 13.04 -1.69
C LEU A 37 7.11 14.48 -2.24
N LEU A 38 6.57 14.69 -3.43
CA LEU A 38 6.60 15.98 -4.13
C LEU A 38 5.35 16.82 -3.89
N GLU A 39 4.18 16.18 -3.87
CA GLU A 39 2.90 16.89 -3.87
C GLU A 39 1.77 16.06 -3.26
N VAL A 40 0.86 16.73 -2.55
CA VAL A 40 -0.41 16.18 -2.09
C VAL A 40 -1.56 16.92 -2.78
N LEU A 41 -2.39 16.18 -3.52
CA LEU A 41 -3.61 16.71 -4.11
C LEU A 41 -4.85 16.09 -3.44
N ALA A 42 -5.99 16.76 -3.60
CA ALA A 42 -7.29 16.18 -3.27
C ALA A 42 -8.32 16.52 -4.33
N ASN A 43 -9.28 15.62 -4.56
CA ASN A 43 -10.43 15.90 -5.41
C ASN A 43 -11.69 16.22 -4.58
N GLU A 44 -12.78 16.59 -5.25
CA GLU A 44 -14.06 16.90 -4.62
C GLU A 44 -14.66 15.71 -3.85
N MET A 45 -14.32 14.49 -4.28
CA MET A 45 -14.69 13.25 -3.60
C MET A 45 -13.82 12.95 -2.36
N ARG A 46 -12.87 13.85 -2.02
CA ARG A 46 -11.89 13.73 -0.94
C ARG A 46 -11.04 12.46 -1.01
N PHE A 47 -10.76 12.00 -2.23
CA PHE A 47 -9.61 11.16 -2.47
C PHE A 47 -8.38 12.04 -2.49
N TYR A 48 -7.32 11.54 -1.88
CA TYR A 48 -6.04 12.22 -1.81
C TYR A 48 -5.08 11.54 -2.76
N PHE A 49 -4.24 12.32 -3.41
CA PHE A 49 -3.26 11.84 -4.36
C PHE A 49 -1.88 12.27 -3.91
N PHE A 50 -0.94 11.34 -3.95
CA PHE A 50 0.44 11.59 -3.57
C PHE A 50 1.32 11.41 -4.79
N LYS A 51 2.07 12.45 -5.11
CA LYS A 51 3.06 12.45 -6.19
C LYS A 51 4.42 12.22 -5.57
N PHE A 52 5.13 11.23 -6.10
CA PHE A 52 6.51 10.94 -5.71
C PHE A 52 7.46 11.24 -6.86
N SER A 53 8.77 11.30 -6.60
CA SER A 53 9.80 11.48 -7.63
C SER A 53 9.75 10.42 -8.73
N ASP A 54 9.54 9.17 -8.34
CA ASP A 54 9.59 8.00 -9.20
C ASP A 54 8.78 6.82 -8.61
N ASP A 55 8.70 5.72 -9.38
CA ASP A 55 7.94 4.53 -8.97
C ASP A 55 8.62 3.78 -7.81
N GLY A 56 9.94 3.89 -7.64
CA GLY A 56 10.69 3.26 -6.56
C GLY A 56 10.45 3.93 -5.22
N ALA A 57 10.56 5.26 -5.14
CA ALA A 57 10.10 6.06 -4.00
C ALA A 57 8.63 5.74 -3.67
N CYS A 58 7.84 5.55 -4.73
CA CYS A 58 6.51 4.94 -4.72
C CYS A 58 6.42 3.67 -3.86
N SER A 59 6.92 2.58 -4.44
CA SER A 59 6.89 1.22 -3.88
C SER A 59 7.41 1.17 -2.45
N ASN A 60 8.49 1.92 -2.16
CA ASN A 60 9.08 2.04 -0.84
C ASN A 60 8.07 2.52 0.23
N VAL A 61 7.18 3.47 -0.09
CA VAL A 61 6.15 3.93 0.84
C VAL A 61 5.06 2.87 1.05
N LEU A 62 4.69 2.11 0.03
CA LEU A 62 3.64 1.09 0.16
C LEU A 62 4.12 -0.15 0.92
N GLU A 63 5.37 -0.52 0.72
CA GLU A 63 6.01 -1.66 1.37
C GLU A 63 6.36 -1.38 2.83
N ALA A 64 6.65 -0.12 3.15
CA ALA A 64 7.00 0.32 4.49
C ALA A 64 5.86 0.18 5.52
N GLY A 65 4.62 -0.02 5.10
CA GLY A 65 3.61 -0.63 5.98
C GLY A 65 2.19 -0.13 5.82
N PRO A 66 1.30 -0.55 6.73
CA PRO A 66 0.04 0.14 6.95
C PRO A 66 0.32 1.50 7.60
N TRP A 67 -0.22 2.57 7.01
CA TRP A 67 -0.03 3.93 7.52
C TRP A 67 -1.19 4.34 8.44
N LEU A 68 -0.87 5.11 9.49
CA LEU A 68 -1.85 5.69 10.41
C LEU A 68 -1.82 7.20 10.33
N TYR A 69 -2.95 7.81 9.95
CA TYR A 69 -3.11 9.27 9.95
C TYR A 69 -4.08 9.63 11.06
N ALA A 70 -3.59 10.36 12.07
CA ALA A 70 -4.35 10.72 13.27
C ALA A 70 -5.03 9.51 13.93
N GLY A 71 -4.29 8.40 14.08
CA GLY A 71 -4.79 7.16 14.68
C GLY A 71 -5.76 6.35 13.81
N ARG A 72 -5.89 6.68 12.51
CA ARG A 72 -6.78 5.98 11.57
C ARG A 72 -5.97 5.32 10.47
N MET A 73 -6.28 4.06 10.18
CA MET A 73 -5.66 3.33 9.08
C MET A 73 -5.95 3.99 7.74
N VAL A 74 -4.89 4.10 6.96
CA VAL A 74 -4.88 4.68 5.63
C VAL A 74 -4.61 3.56 4.63
N ILE A 75 -5.44 3.51 3.59
CA ILE A 75 -5.28 2.56 2.50
C ILE A 75 -4.65 3.29 1.31
N LEU A 76 -3.47 2.83 0.90
CA LEU A 76 -2.78 3.32 -0.29
C LEU A 76 -2.98 2.32 -1.43
N LYS A 77 -3.29 2.82 -2.65
CA LYS A 77 -3.44 2.00 -3.86
C LYS A 77 -2.75 2.64 -5.07
N LYS A 78 -2.18 1.80 -5.94
CA LYS A 78 -1.56 2.24 -7.20
C LYS A 78 -2.60 2.83 -8.09
N LEU A 79 -2.37 4.05 -8.54
CA LEU A 79 -3.19 4.58 -9.61
C LEU A 79 -2.80 3.83 -10.89
N HIS A 80 -3.80 3.25 -11.53
CA HIS A 80 -3.64 2.63 -12.84
C HIS A 80 -4.87 3.00 -13.69
N PRO A 81 -4.79 2.94 -15.03
CA PRO A 81 -5.87 3.40 -15.91
C PRO A 81 -7.25 2.77 -15.62
N ARG A 82 -7.28 1.56 -15.06
CA ARG A 82 -8.49 0.82 -14.71
C ARG A 82 -9.01 1.07 -13.29
N LEU A 83 -8.41 2.00 -12.53
CA LEU A 83 -8.77 2.19 -11.12
C LEU A 83 -10.03 3.05 -11.06
N VAL A 84 -11.13 2.46 -10.62
CA VAL A 84 -12.36 3.19 -10.36
C VAL A 84 -12.35 3.63 -8.90
N LEU A 85 -12.34 4.96 -8.70
CA LEU A 85 -12.45 5.58 -7.39
C LEU A 85 -13.92 5.74 -7.03
N SER A 86 -14.44 4.84 -6.21
CA SER A 86 -15.81 4.89 -5.69
C SER A 86 -15.81 4.75 -4.17
N LYS A 87 -16.96 5.04 -3.54
CA LYS A 87 -17.14 4.72 -2.12
C LYS A 87 -17.11 3.21 -1.85
N ASP A 88 -17.27 2.37 -2.87
CA ASP A 88 -17.16 0.91 -2.75
C ASP A 88 -15.71 0.42 -2.90
N SER A 89 -14.77 1.30 -3.28
CA SER A 89 -13.33 1.00 -3.33
C SER A 89 -12.75 0.64 -1.95
N TYR A 90 -13.50 0.88 -0.86
CA TYR A 90 -13.18 0.45 0.51
C TYR A 90 -13.54 -1.01 0.78
N SER A 91 -14.25 -1.72 -0.10
CA SER A 91 -14.66 -3.11 0.13
C SER A 91 -13.49 -4.07 0.32
N LYS A 92 -12.32 -3.74 -0.26
CA LYS A 92 -11.08 -4.51 -0.10
C LYS A 92 -9.92 -3.62 0.31
N ILE A 93 -9.24 -4.04 1.36
CA ILE A 93 -8.04 -3.39 1.88
C ILE A 93 -6.83 -4.28 1.63
N PRO A 94 -5.74 -3.72 1.09
CA PRO A 94 -4.49 -4.44 1.06
C PRO A 94 -3.84 -4.42 2.45
N VAL A 95 -3.32 -5.57 2.89
CA VAL A 95 -2.65 -5.73 4.17
C VAL A 95 -1.36 -6.55 4.00
N TRP A 96 -0.37 -6.22 4.81
CA TRP A 96 0.84 -7.02 4.97
C TRP A 96 0.60 -8.09 6.04
N VAL A 97 0.69 -9.36 5.65
CA VAL A 97 0.59 -10.51 6.57
C VAL A 97 1.98 -11.06 6.80
N LYS A 98 2.32 -11.29 8.07
CA LYS A 98 3.54 -12.02 8.46
C LYS A 98 3.21 -13.50 8.64
N LEU A 99 3.89 -14.36 7.91
CA LEU A 99 3.77 -15.81 7.98
C LEU A 99 4.94 -16.34 8.81
N PHE A 100 4.63 -16.86 10.00
CA PHE A 100 5.62 -17.43 10.91
C PHE A 100 5.69 -18.95 10.75
N ASN A 101 6.86 -19.54 11.03
CA ASN A 101 7.11 -20.99 11.03
C ASN A 101 6.74 -21.68 9.70
N MET A 102 6.99 -21.02 8.57
CA MET A 102 6.77 -21.62 7.26
C MET A 102 7.84 -22.69 6.97
N PRO A 103 7.46 -23.91 6.55
CA PRO A 103 8.43 -24.92 6.13
C PRO A 103 9.29 -24.40 4.98
N HIS A 104 10.58 -24.74 4.97
CA HIS A 104 11.57 -24.22 4.01
C HIS A 104 11.16 -24.46 2.56
N GLU A 105 10.43 -25.54 2.27
CA GLU A 105 9.95 -25.90 0.92
C GLU A 105 8.96 -24.88 0.34
N TYR A 106 8.32 -24.06 1.18
CA TYR A 106 7.38 -23.01 0.76
C TYR A 106 8.02 -21.62 0.64
N TRP A 107 9.33 -21.47 0.90
CA TRP A 107 10.08 -20.21 0.75
C TRP A 107 10.45 -19.92 -0.71
N ASN A 108 9.44 -19.96 -1.58
CA ASN A 108 9.55 -19.58 -2.98
C ASN A 108 8.22 -18.96 -3.43
N GLU A 109 8.23 -18.32 -4.59
CA GLU A 109 7.07 -17.61 -5.13
C GLU A 109 5.82 -18.49 -5.20
N GLU A 110 5.97 -19.75 -5.63
CA GLU A 110 4.86 -20.69 -5.73
C GLU A 110 4.29 -21.06 -4.35
N GLY A 111 5.16 -21.35 -3.38
CA GLY A 111 4.77 -21.70 -2.01
C GLY A 111 4.12 -20.53 -1.27
N LEU A 112 4.68 -19.33 -1.42
CA LEU A 112 4.12 -18.11 -0.85
C LEU A 112 2.79 -17.75 -1.47
N SER A 113 2.69 -17.84 -2.80
CA SER A 113 1.43 -17.64 -3.53
C SER A 113 0.37 -18.67 -3.13
N HIS A 114 0.77 -19.94 -2.92
CA HIS A 114 -0.13 -20.99 -2.46
C HIS A 114 -0.71 -20.69 -1.07
N ILE A 115 0.15 -20.37 -0.09
CA ILE A 115 -0.28 -20.01 1.27
C ILE A 115 -1.13 -18.74 1.25
N ALA A 116 -0.70 -17.73 0.49
CA ALA A 116 -1.42 -16.49 0.33
C ALA A 116 -2.81 -16.72 -0.25
N SER A 117 -2.94 -17.58 -1.26
CA SER A 117 -4.22 -17.89 -1.93
C SER A 117 -5.27 -18.44 -0.96
N ALA A 118 -4.85 -19.19 0.07
CA ALA A 118 -5.73 -19.66 1.13
C ALA A 118 -6.29 -18.52 1.99
N VAL A 119 -5.55 -17.41 2.11
CA VAL A 119 -5.98 -16.18 2.79
C VAL A 119 -6.76 -15.24 1.84
N ARG A 120 -6.31 -15.13 0.56
CA ARG A 120 -6.94 -14.64 -0.69
C ARG A 120 -5.87 -14.12 -1.68
N LYS A 121 -6.31 -13.65 -2.85
CA LYS A 121 -5.47 -13.25 -4.01
C LYS A 121 -4.19 -12.48 -3.60
N PRO A 122 -2.99 -13.06 -3.79
CA PRO A 122 -1.73 -12.38 -3.52
C PRO A 122 -1.50 -11.22 -4.50
N LEU A 123 -0.85 -10.17 -4.01
CA LEU A 123 -0.48 -8.99 -4.80
C LEU A 123 1.02 -8.89 -5.04
N PHE A 124 1.88 -9.27 -4.09
CA PHE A 124 3.35 -9.26 -4.22
C PHE A 124 4.01 -10.27 -3.25
N ASP A 125 5.14 -10.84 -3.67
CA ASP A 125 6.07 -11.68 -2.89
C ASP A 125 7.31 -10.84 -2.56
N ASP A 126 7.66 -10.75 -1.27
CA ASP A 126 8.89 -10.14 -0.80
C ASP A 126 9.91 -11.25 -0.48
N SER A 127 10.62 -11.69 -1.51
CA SER A 127 11.68 -12.69 -1.40
C SER A 127 13.00 -12.02 -0.99
N LEU A 128 13.13 -11.61 0.27
CA LEU A 128 14.43 -11.27 0.87
C LEU A 128 14.42 -11.38 2.39
N ALA A 129 15.08 -12.43 2.92
CA ALA A 129 16.31 -12.27 3.71
C ALA A 129 16.77 -13.62 4.27
N GLU A 130 17.63 -14.28 3.49
CA GLU A 130 18.66 -15.19 3.99
C GLU A 130 19.70 -14.33 4.74
N SER A 131 19.43 -13.95 6.00
CA SER A 131 20.48 -13.41 6.86
C SER A 131 20.23 -13.70 8.34
N MET A 132 21.10 -14.58 8.85
CA MET A 132 21.53 -14.75 10.24
C MET A 132 20.46 -14.94 11.33
N ASN A 133 20.16 -16.22 11.62
CA ASN A 133 19.86 -16.75 12.96
C ASN A 133 18.63 -16.23 13.73
N ILE A 134 17.64 -15.64 13.06
CA ILE A 134 16.34 -15.36 13.67
C ILE A 134 15.29 -15.96 12.75
N ILE A 135 14.31 -16.68 13.30
CA ILE A 135 13.20 -17.27 12.56
C ILE A 135 12.55 -16.15 11.73
N SER A 136 12.93 -16.05 10.46
CA SER A 136 12.51 -15.01 9.54
C SER A 136 11.08 -15.35 9.17
N PHE A 137 10.17 -14.39 9.33
CA PHE A 137 8.81 -14.54 8.83
C PHE A 137 8.82 -14.13 7.35
N ALA A 138 8.05 -14.83 6.53
CA ALA A 138 7.76 -14.30 5.20
C ALA A 138 6.70 -13.21 5.31
N ARG A 139 6.77 -12.19 4.46
CA ARG A 139 5.73 -11.16 4.33
C ARG A 139 5.02 -11.34 3.01
N VAL A 140 3.69 -11.36 3.05
CA VAL A 140 2.88 -11.34 1.82
C VAL A 140 1.92 -10.17 1.87
N TYR A 141 1.79 -9.51 0.72
CA TYR A 141 0.81 -8.45 0.49
C TYR A 141 -0.46 -9.06 -0.11
N ILE A 142 -1.58 -8.99 0.62
CA ILE A 142 -2.87 -9.58 0.20
C ILE A 142 -4.01 -8.56 0.28
N GLU A 143 -5.06 -8.73 -0.53
CA GLU A 143 -6.32 -8.00 -0.35
C GLU A 143 -7.31 -8.78 0.51
N ILE A 144 -7.77 -8.18 1.62
CA ILE A 144 -8.83 -8.73 2.48
C ILE A 144 -10.10 -7.88 2.36
N ASP A 145 -11.27 -8.49 2.60
CA ASP A 145 -12.52 -7.71 2.64
C ASP A 145 -12.53 -6.82 3.88
N ALA A 146 -12.93 -5.56 3.70
CA ALA A 146 -13.03 -4.58 4.78
C ALA A 146 -14.33 -4.68 5.59
N LEU A 147 -15.05 -5.81 5.49
CA LEU A 147 -16.28 -6.09 6.24
C LEU A 147 -15.96 -6.40 7.71
N LEU A 148 -15.60 -5.34 8.44
CA LEU A 148 -15.71 -5.17 9.88
C LEU A 148 -16.23 -3.75 10.16
#